data_AF-A0A843TI68-F1
#
_entry.id   AF-A0A843TI68-F1
#
_cell.length_a   1.000
_cell.length_b   1.000
_cell.length_c   1.000
_cell.angle_alpha   90.00
_cell.angle_beta   90.00
_cell.angle_gamma   90.00
#
_symmetry.space_group_name_H-M   'P 1'
#
loop_
_entity.id
_entity.type
_entity.pdbx_description
1 polymer ?
#
loop_
_entity_poly.entity_id
_entity_poly.type
_entity_poly.pdbx_seq_one_letter_code
_entity_poly.pdbx_strand_id
1 'polypeptide(L)'
;MWTSHERFLADANQSWLAAPKSSYPLINLMMKLKFMKTFFRNWNKYVFKDITDNVLIAEDEFNMAQTRFDDDASQVNGDLLSAARQVLVRTHHQQEIFWRQKSRLQWLKEGDGLVGDPTSLEETVESDSERGE
;
A
#
# COMPACT_ATOMS: atom_id res chain seq x y z
N MET A 1 1.70 -2.38 8.34
CA MET A 1 0.77 -1.28 8.05
C MET A 1 -0.66 -1.66 8.36
N TRP A 2 -1.26 -2.65 7.68
CA TRP A 2 -2.66 -3.03 7.92
C TRP A 2 -2.95 -3.51 9.34
N THR A 3 -2.11 -4.40 9.88
CA THR A 3 -2.24 -4.94 11.24
C THR A 3 -2.00 -3.94 12.35
N SER A 4 -1.46 -2.76 12.03
CA SER A 4 -1.28 -1.66 12.97
C SER A 4 -2.59 -0.94 13.30
N HIS A 5 -3.66 -1.18 12.53
CA HIS A 5 -4.98 -0.64 12.80
C HIS A 5 -5.81 -1.64 13.61
N GLU A 6 -6.31 -1.21 14.77
CA GLU A 6 -6.98 -2.08 15.76
C GLU A 6 -8.14 -2.89 15.17
N ARG A 7 -8.93 -2.26 14.29
CA ARG A 7 -10.09 -2.92 13.66
C ARG A 7 -9.77 -3.81 12.46
N PHE A 8 -8.52 -3.81 11.97
CA PHE A 8 -8.19 -4.48 10.72
C PHE A 8 -8.54 -5.97 10.75
N LEU A 9 -8.18 -6.68 11.81
CA LEU A 9 -8.42 -8.13 11.91
C LEU A 9 -9.92 -8.44 11.99
N ALA A 10 -10.69 -7.64 12.73
CA ALA A 10 -12.13 -7.82 12.86
C ALA A 10 -12.84 -7.61 11.51
N ASP A 11 -12.55 -6.50 10.84
CA ASP A 11 -13.20 -6.15 9.57
C ASP A 11 -12.75 -7.09 8.43
N ALA A 12 -11.49 -7.55 8.44
CA ALA A 12 -10.98 -8.56 7.51
C ALA A 12 -11.67 -9.92 7.69
N ASN A 13 -11.83 -10.36 8.94
CA ASN A 13 -12.53 -11.61 9.23
C ASN A 13 -14.01 -11.53 8.84
N GLN A 14 -14.66 -10.40 9.10
CA GLN A 14 -16.02 -10.17 8.65
C GLN A 14 -16.13 -10.27 7.12
N SER A 15 -15.20 -9.66 6.37
CA SER A 15 -15.17 -9.78 4.91
C SER A 15 -14.94 -11.22 4.44
N TRP A 16 -14.05 -11.97 5.10
CA TRP A 16 -13.79 -13.37 4.79
C TRP A 16 -15.02 -14.26 4.97
N LEU A 17 -15.81 -14.03 6.02
CA LEU A 17 -17.02 -14.78 6.33
C LEU A 17 -18.21 -14.37 5.47
N ALA A 18 -18.26 -13.11 5.00
CA ALA A 18 -19.32 -12.58 4.16
C ALA A 18 -19.31 -13.12 2.71
N ALA A 19 -18.24 -13.81 2.30
CA ALA A 19 -18.16 -14.40 0.96
C ALA A 19 -19.29 -15.45 0.74
N PRO A 20 -19.99 -15.41 -0.42
CA PRO A 20 -21.04 -16.36 -0.73
C PRO A 20 -20.54 -17.81 -0.69
N LYS A 21 -21.42 -18.74 -0.33
CA LYS A 21 -21.15 -20.17 -0.33
C LYS A 21 -21.69 -20.81 -1.61
N SER A 22 -20.93 -21.76 -2.13
CA SER A 22 -21.20 -22.62 -3.27
C SER A 22 -20.99 -24.07 -2.83
N SER A 23 -21.62 -25.01 -3.54
CA SER A 23 -21.42 -26.44 -3.33
C SER A 23 -20.01 -26.91 -3.64
N TYR A 24 -19.24 -26.13 -4.41
CA TYR A 24 -17.88 -26.48 -4.83
C TYR A 24 -16.81 -25.81 -3.95
N PRO A 25 -15.95 -26.58 -3.27
CA PRO A 25 -14.93 -26.02 -2.35
C PRO A 25 -13.97 -25.03 -3.01
N LEU A 26 -13.55 -25.28 -4.25
CA LEU A 26 -12.63 -24.40 -4.98
C LEU A 26 -13.28 -23.04 -5.29
N ILE A 27 -14.58 -23.04 -5.63
CA ILE A 27 -15.34 -21.82 -5.88
C ILE A 27 -15.49 -21.02 -4.58
N ASN A 28 -15.70 -21.69 -3.44
CA ASN A 28 -15.72 -21.03 -2.13
C ASN A 28 -14.43 -20.28 -1.83
N LEU A 29 -13.28 -20.93 -2.07
CA LEU A 29 -11.98 -20.29 -1.88
C LEU A 29 -11.80 -19.10 -2.82
N MET A 30 -12.12 -19.25 -4.10
CA MET A 30 -12.04 -18.18 -5.11
C MET A 30 -12.91 -16.97 -4.71
N MET A 31 -14.15 -17.20 -4.25
CA MET A 31 -15.05 -16.14 -3.82
C MET A 31 -14.51 -15.42 -2.58
N LYS A 32 -14.00 -16.15 -1.59
CA LYS A 32 -13.33 -15.57 -0.41
C LYS A 32 -12.17 -14.67 -0.79
N LEU A 33 -11.30 -15.12 -1.71
CA LEU A 33 -10.17 -14.33 -2.20
C LEU A 33 -10.64 -13.06 -2.95
N LYS A 34 -11.69 -13.16 -3.79
CA LYS A 34 -12.27 -11.98 -4.47
C LYS A 34 -12.84 -10.96 -3.50
N PHE A 35 -13.54 -11.41 -2.47
CA PHE A 35 -14.08 -10.55 -1.41
C PHE A 35 -12.96 -9.87 -0.64
N MET A 36 -11.94 -10.64 -0.21
CA MET A 36 -10.76 -10.08 0.44
C MET A 36 -10.04 -9.05 -0.42
N LYS A 37 -9.85 -9.31 -1.71
CA LYS A 37 -9.25 -8.34 -2.64
C LYS A 37 -10.01 -7.02 -2.65
N THR A 38 -11.35 -7.08 -2.64
CA THR A 38 -12.19 -5.89 -2.59
C THR A 38 -12.13 -5.20 -1.24
N PHE A 39 -12.13 -5.96 -0.15
CA PHE A 39 -11.90 -5.44 1.19
C PHE A 39 -10.58 -4.70 1.29
N PHE A 40 -9.45 -5.28 0.88
CA PHE A 40 -8.15 -4.63 0.92
C PHE A 40 -8.10 -3.34 0.09
N ARG A 41 -8.71 -3.34 -1.10
CA ARG A 41 -8.81 -2.14 -1.93
C ARG A 41 -9.57 -1.03 -1.22
N ASN A 42 -10.72 -1.36 -0.64
CA ASN A 42 -11.53 -0.39 0.12
C ASN A 42 -10.81 0.06 1.39
N TRP A 43 -10.18 -0.87 2.11
CA TRP A 43 -9.41 -0.60 3.32
C TRP A 43 -8.28 0.39 3.06
N ASN A 44 -7.49 0.16 2.01
CA ASN A 44 -6.45 1.10 1.60
C ASN A 44 -7.04 2.47 1.25
N LYS A 45 -8.14 2.52 0.49
CA LYS A 45 -8.77 3.77 0.09
C LYS A 45 -9.33 4.58 1.27
N TYR A 46 -10.00 3.94 2.22
CA TYR A 46 -10.76 4.63 3.26
C TYR A 46 -10.01 4.79 4.58
N VAL A 47 -9.16 3.84 4.95
CA VAL A 47 -8.44 3.84 6.23
C VAL A 47 -7.05 4.46 6.10
N PHE A 48 -6.34 4.15 5.02
CA PHE A 48 -5.01 4.72 4.79
C PHE A 48 -5.03 5.93 3.85
N LYS A 49 -6.10 6.13 3.06
CA LYS A 49 -6.25 7.24 2.08
C LYS A 49 -5.00 7.41 1.21
N ASP A 50 -4.88 8.51 0.48
CA ASP A 50 -3.59 8.85 -0.11
C ASP A 50 -2.64 9.17 1.04
N ILE A 51 -1.71 8.26 1.29
CA ILE A 51 -0.70 8.40 2.34
C ILE A 51 0.09 9.69 2.16
N THR A 52 0.18 10.19 0.91
CA THR A 52 0.76 11.49 0.58
C THR A 52 -0.04 12.62 1.20
N ASP A 53 -1.37 12.61 1.06
CA ASP A 53 -2.26 13.62 1.65
C ASP A 53 -2.19 13.59 3.18
N ASN A 54 -2.13 12.41 3.79
CA ASN A 54 -2.03 12.30 5.24
C ASN A 54 -0.70 12.89 5.77
N VAL A 55 0.40 12.73 5.02
CA VAL A 55 1.68 13.35 5.38
C VAL A 55 1.56 14.87 5.30
N LEU A 56 0.98 15.42 4.23
CA LEU A 56 0.76 16.85 4.08
C LEU A 56 -0.08 17.43 5.22
N ILE A 57 -1.17 16.76 5.61
CA ILE A 57 -2.01 17.18 6.73
C ILE A 57 -1.23 17.14 8.04
N ALA A 58 -0.47 16.08 8.30
CA ALA A 58 0.32 15.95 9.53
C ALA A 58 1.47 16.97 9.60
N GLU A 59 2.08 17.31 8.46
CA GLU A 59 3.10 18.36 8.36
C GLU A 59 2.49 19.74 8.63
N ASP A 60 1.32 20.05 8.06
CA ASP A 60 0.60 21.30 8.31
C ASP A 60 0.21 21.43 9.79
N GLU A 61 -0.38 20.40 10.39
CA GLU A 61 -0.73 20.37 11.81
C GLU A 61 0.50 20.55 12.71
N PHE A 62 1.63 19.92 12.37
CA PHE A 62 2.89 20.09 13.08
C PHE A 62 3.43 21.52 12.97
N ASN A 63 3.43 22.09 11.76
CA ASN A 63 3.88 23.46 11.54
C ASN A 63 3.00 24.48 12.29
N MET A 64 1.68 24.29 12.26
CA MET A 64 0.76 25.12 13.04
C MET A 64 1.01 25.01 14.55
N ALA A 65 1.26 23.80 15.05
CA ALA A 65 1.57 23.59 16.46
C ALA A 65 2.93 24.21 16.85
N GLN A 66 3.91 24.15 15.95
CA GLN A 66 5.22 24.77 16.13
C GLN A 66 5.10 26.29 16.20
N THR A 67 4.39 26.93 15.25
CA THR A 67 4.15 28.38 15.27
C THR A 67 3.46 28.81 16.57
N ARG A 68 2.44 28.07 17.03
CA ARG A 68 1.76 28.38 18.30
C ARG A 68 2.69 28.30 19.51
N PHE A 69 3.63 27.35 19.51
CA PHE A 69 4.61 27.21 20.58
C PHE A 69 5.68 28.31 20.51
N ASP A 70 6.08 28.72 19.31
CA ASP A 70 7.03 29.81 19.11
C ASP A 70 6.42 31.16 19.53
N ASP A 71 5.10 31.35 19.33
CA ASP A 71 4.34 32.51 19.79
C ASP A 71 4.11 32.50 21.33
N ASP A 72 3.79 31.33 21.90
CA ASP A 72 3.59 31.13 23.34
C ASP A 72 4.12 29.77 23.79
N ALA A 73 5.25 29.78 24.49
CA ALA A 73 5.94 28.61 25.01
C ALA A 73 5.28 28.06 26.30
N SER A 74 3.95 28.01 26.35
CA SER A 74 3.19 27.43 27.45
C SER A 74 3.24 25.90 27.43
N GLN A 75 3.04 25.28 28.60
CA GLN A 75 3.01 23.81 28.73
C GLN A 75 1.96 23.18 27.81
N VAL A 76 0.79 23.82 27.66
CA VAL A 76 -0.29 23.34 26.80
C VAL A 76 0.14 23.30 25.33
N ASN A 77 0.79 24.36 24.84
CA ASN A 77 1.29 24.40 23.47
C ASN A 77 2.44 23.40 23.27
N GLY A 78 3.29 23.19 24.28
CA GLY A 78 4.34 22.16 24.26
C GLY A 78 3.77 20.75 24.15
N ASP A 79 2.71 20.45 24.90
CA ASP A 79 2.03 19.16 24.84
C ASP A 79 1.35 18.93 23.47
N LEU A 80 0.71 19.97 22.91
CA LEU A 80 0.14 19.94 21.56
C LEU A 80 1.19 19.71 20.49
N LEU A 81 2.34 20.39 20.57
CA LEU A 81 3.47 20.19 19.64
C LEU A 81 4.03 18.77 19.74
N SER A 82 4.18 18.23 20.94
CA SER A 82 4.60 16.85 21.16
C SER A 82 3.62 15.85 20.55
N ALA A 83 2.31 16.05 20.74
CA ALA A 83 1.28 15.21 20.15
C ALA A 83 1.30 15.27 18.61
N ALA A 84 1.37 16.47 18.03
CA ALA A 84 1.48 16.66 16.57
C ALA A 84 2.73 15.99 16.00
N ARG A 85 3.87 16.12 16.69
CA ARG A 85 5.12 15.44 16.32
C ARG A 85 4.97 13.91 16.32
N GLN A 86 4.30 13.33 17.32
CA GLN A 86 4.06 11.89 17.36
C GLN A 86 3.20 11.41 16.19
N VAL A 87 2.17 12.18 15.83
CA VAL A 87 1.33 11.91 14.65
C VAL A 87 2.17 11.96 13.38
N LEU A 88 2.97 13.01 13.20
CA LEU A 88 3.85 13.18 12.04
C LEU A 88 4.83 12.01 11.88
N VAL A 89 5.52 11.62 12.95
CA VAL A 89 6.45 10.46 12.95
C VAL A 89 5.72 9.17 12.57
N ARG A 90 4.54 8.92 13.13
CA ARG A 90 3.72 7.74 12.79
C ARG A 90 3.34 7.75 11.30
N THR A 91 2.96 8.89 10.76
CA THR A 91 2.53 9.02 9.36
C THR A 91 3.70 8.85 8.39
N HIS A 92 4.88 9.40 8.68
CA HIS A 92 6.09 9.15 7.88
C HIS A 92 6.50 7.67 7.90
N HIS A 93 6.41 7.00 9.05
CA HIS A 93 6.71 5.58 9.12
C HIS A 93 5.74 4.74 8.26
N GLN A 94 4.46 5.12 8.24
CA GLN A 94 3.48 4.51 7.33
C GLN A 94 3.83 4.74 5.86
N GLN A 95 4.24 5.96 5.50
CA GLN A 95 4.70 6.31 4.16
C GLN A 95 5.91 5.48 3.72
N GLU A 96 6.89 5.32 4.60
CA GLU A 96 8.07 4.50 4.35
C GLU A 96 7.69 3.04 4.05
N ILE A 97 6.82 2.43 4.89
CA ILE A 97 6.35 1.06 4.67
C ILE A 97 5.63 0.94 3.32
N PHE A 98 4.77 1.90 2.99
CA PHE A 98 4.03 1.91 1.74
C PHE A 98 4.95 1.95 0.53
N TRP A 99 5.91 2.87 0.50
CA TRP A 99 6.85 2.96 -0.63
C TRP A 99 7.75 1.73 -0.73
N ARG A 100 8.16 1.16 0.41
CA ARG A 100 8.90 -0.12 0.44
C ARG A 100 8.09 -1.26 -0.14
N GLN A 101 6.79 -1.32 0.13
CA GLN A 101 5.91 -2.33 -0.47
C GLN A 101 5.70 -2.08 -1.96
N LYS A 102 5.47 -0.83 -2.36
CA LYS A 102 5.26 -0.42 -3.75
C LYS A 102 6.47 -0.72 -4.63
N SER A 103 7.68 -0.40 -4.14
CA SER A 103 8.92 -0.70 -4.86
C SER A 103 9.17 -2.20 -5.01
N ARG A 104 8.90 -3.01 -3.97
CA ARG A 104 8.99 -4.47 -4.05
C ARG A 104 8.03 -5.06 -5.08
N LEU A 105 6.79 -4.56 -5.14
CA LEU A 105 5.82 -5.00 -6.14
C LEU A 105 6.25 -4.60 -7.55
N GLN A 106 6.80 -3.40 -7.72
CA GLN A 106 7.35 -2.96 -9.00
C GLN A 106 8.53 -3.83 -9.43
N TRP A 107 9.48 -4.08 -8.52
CA TRP A 107 10.63 -4.94 -8.76
C TRP A 107 10.22 -6.37 -9.14
N LEU A 108 9.24 -6.96 -8.44
CA LEU A 108 8.73 -8.29 -8.78
C LEU A 108 8.09 -8.31 -10.17
N LYS A 109 7.30 -7.28 -10.50
CA LYS A 109 6.67 -7.15 -11.82
C LYS A 109 7.71 -7.04 -12.95
N GLU A 110 8.78 -6.28 -12.73
CA GLU A 110 9.86 -6.09 -13.69
C GLU A 110 10.75 -7.34 -13.79
N GLY A 111 10.98 -8.04 -12.68
CA GLY A 111 11.74 -9.30 -12.63
C GLY A 111 11.01 -10.49 -13.28
N ASP A 112 9.69 -10.60 -13.10
CA ASP A 112 8.86 -11.63 -13.76
C ASP A 112 8.84 -11.46 -15.29
N GLY A 113 9.04 -10.23 -15.79
CA GLY A 113 9.20 -9.97 -17.23
C GLY A 113 10.55 -10.39 -17.81
N LEU A 114 11.54 -10.67 -16.97
CA LEU A 114 12.89 -11.09 -17.39
C LEU A 114 13.11 -12.60 -17.27
N VAL A 115 12.23 -13.33 -16.58
CA VAL A 115 12.27 -14.80 -16.49
C VAL A 115 11.36 -15.39 -17.55
N GLY A 116 11.87 -15.43 -18.78
CA GLY A 116 11.48 -16.38 -19.83
C GLY A 116 10.08 -16.19 -20.42
N ASP A 117 9.95 -15.26 -21.36
CA ASP A 117 9.12 -15.54 -22.53
C ASP A 117 9.96 -16.43 -23.48
N PRO A 118 9.63 -17.72 -23.66
CA PRO A 118 10.33 -18.59 -24.61
C PRO A 118 10.11 -18.15 -26.06
N THR A 119 9.15 -17.25 -26.31
CA THR A 119 8.71 -16.86 -27.65
C THR A 119 9.63 -15.80 -28.29
N SER A 120 10.57 -15.21 -27.55
CA SER A 120 11.50 -14.19 -28.08
C SER A 120 12.78 -14.76 -28.71
N LEU A 121 12.97 -16.08 -28.72
CA LEU A 121 14.16 -16.73 -29.31
C LEU A 121 13.92 -17.38 -30.67
N GLU A 122 12.72 -17.34 -31.24
CA GLU A 122 12.49 -17.87 -32.60
C GLU A 122 12.70 -16.84 -33.73
N GLU A 123 12.83 -15.53 -33.45
CA GLU A 123 13.00 -14.51 -34.51
C GLU A 123 14.45 -14.22 -34.92
N THR A 124 15.47 -14.84 -34.30
CA THR A 124 16.88 -14.50 -34.61
C THR A 124 17.62 -15.50 -35.50
N VAL A 125 16.95 -16.53 -36.02
CA VAL A 125 17.61 -17.53 -36.91
C VAL A 125 17.21 -17.37 -38.39
N GLU A 126 16.13 -16.66 -38.72
CA GLU A 126 15.66 -16.55 -40.10
C GLU A 126 16.20 -15.34 -40.89
N SER A 127 16.97 -14.44 -40.25
CA SER A 127 17.53 -13.25 -40.92
C SER A 127 18.92 -13.43 -41.56
N ASP A 128 19.60 -14.58 -41.37
CA ASP A 128 20.96 -14.80 -41.88
C ASP A 128 21.04 -15.73 -43.11
N SER A 129 19.91 -16.17 -43.70
CA SER A 129 19.90 -17.05 -44.87
C SER A 129 19.65 -16.35 -46.24
N GLU A 130 19.40 -15.04 -46.29
CA GLU A 130 19.12 -14.34 -47.57
C GLU A 130 20.27 -13.42 -48.03
N ARG A 131 21.52 -13.83 -47.83
CA ARG A 131 22.67 -13.15 -48.45
C ARG A 131 23.69 -14.14 -49.00
N GLY A 132 23.27 -14.86 -50.04
CA GLY A 132 24.16 -15.72 -50.80
C GLY A 132 23.43 -16.42 -51.94
N GLU A 133 23.17 -15.70 -53.02
CA GLU A 133 23.50 -16.02 -54.43
C GLU A 133 22.83 -15.02 -55.39
#